data_AF-A0A525CX81-F1
#
_entry.id   AF-A0A525CX81-F1
#
_cell.length_a   1.000
_cell.length_b   1.000
_cell.length_c   1.000
_cell.angle_alpha   90.00
_cell.angle_beta   90.00
_cell.angle_gamma   90.00
#
_symmetry.space_group_name_H-M   'P 1'
#
loop_
_entity.id
_entity.type
_entity.pdbx_description
1 polymer ?
#
loop_
_entity_poly.entity_id
_entity_poly.type
_entity_poly.pdbx_seq_one_letter_code
_entity_poly.pdbx_strand_id
1 'polypeptide(L)'
;MEHASHPLRQSFWTPGVLVMLAFMIAGAVAVTARFTHGIGYVTNLSNARPWGLWVGVDVATGVALAAGGFTTAALAHIFGRHTYEPVTRPALLTAMLGYTFVVMGLLVDIGRSWAIWKPMFNWNTNSVLFEVAMCVMIYLNVLYIEFFPIVAEQFKGRVNLPGILSGLNPLIDAVLKIGDAVLAKIMWIFIILGVVLSCMHQSSLGSLMLVAPTKLHPLWYTPILPLLFLTSAVAVGYPMVVLETTIATSSFKLDSEMSILTPLTRFTIFLLGTYMVLKIGDMMVRGTYVYLLDGTYQTNSFVVEVLFGIIIPWLMLLSPSIRGSRKGIFTVAVLIVGGVALNRINVFIVGYKPPLAESGYFPAPGEMLVTLGLIATLMFIYRFLVTYLPVLQGSKEGSQ
;
A
#
# COMPACT_ATOMS: atom_id res chain seq x y z
N MET A 1 -29.10 -8.64 -11.78
CA MET A 1 -29.27 -9.14 -10.40
C MET A 1 -28.40 -8.27 -9.53
N GLU A 2 -29.00 -7.42 -8.70
CA GLU A 2 -28.26 -6.47 -7.86
C GLU A 2 -27.42 -7.22 -6.81
N HIS A 3 -26.10 -7.07 -6.92
CA HIS A 3 -25.13 -7.65 -6.00
C HIS A 3 -24.95 -6.70 -4.81
N ALA A 4 -25.88 -6.76 -3.84
CA ALA A 4 -25.80 -5.92 -2.64
C ALA A 4 -24.71 -6.45 -1.67
N SER A 5 -23.73 -5.61 -1.38
CA SER A 5 -22.74 -5.84 -0.31
C SER A 5 -23.39 -5.63 1.07
N HIS A 6 -23.13 -6.52 2.02
CA HIS A 6 -23.73 -6.48 3.36
C HIS A 6 -22.65 -6.50 4.46
N PRO A 7 -22.88 -5.81 5.61
CA PRO A 7 -21.97 -5.86 6.77
C PRO A 7 -21.91 -7.27 7.37
N LEU A 8 -20.71 -7.74 7.73
CA LEU A 8 -20.47 -9.10 8.21
C LEU A 8 -20.88 -9.29 9.68
N ARG A 9 -21.61 -10.38 9.98
CA ARG A 9 -22.06 -10.76 11.35
C ARG A 9 -21.14 -11.79 12.00
N GLN A 10 -19.84 -11.52 12.15
CA GLN A 10 -18.91 -12.41 12.85
C GLN A 10 -18.37 -11.78 14.15
N SER A 11 -17.96 -12.61 15.11
CA SER A 11 -17.38 -12.13 16.37
C SER A 11 -16.15 -11.27 16.09
N PHE A 12 -16.20 -10.01 16.52
CA PHE A 12 -15.10 -9.07 16.36
C PHE A 12 -13.88 -9.49 17.20
N TRP A 13 -14.12 -9.97 18.42
CA TRP A 13 -13.10 -10.37 19.37
C TRP A 13 -12.62 -11.80 19.09
N THR A 14 -11.39 -11.90 18.59
CA THR A 14 -10.70 -13.18 18.32
C THR A 14 -9.30 -13.14 18.93
N PRO A 15 -8.64 -14.29 19.16
CA PRO A 15 -7.26 -14.32 19.65
C PRO A 15 -6.30 -13.47 18.80
N GLY A 16 -6.49 -13.45 17.47
CA GLY A 16 -5.73 -12.58 16.57
C GLY A 16 -5.91 -11.09 16.86
N VAL A 17 -7.12 -10.65 17.21
CA VAL A 17 -7.39 -9.26 17.60
C VAL A 17 -6.73 -8.90 18.94
N LEU A 18 -6.65 -9.83 19.89
CA LEU A 18 -5.91 -9.61 21.14
C LEU A 18 -4.41 -9.44 20.89
N VAL A 19 -3.83 -10.25 20.00
CA VAL A 19 -2.43 -10.09 19.57
C VAL A 19 -2.23 -8.75 18.87
N MET A 20 -3.15 -8.34 17.99
CA MET A 20 -3.11 -7.01 17.36
C MET A 20 -3.12 -5.90 18.41
N LEU A 21 -4.00 -5.98 19.41
CA LEU A 21 -4.05 -4.99 20.49
C LEU A 21 -2.74 -4.89 21.27
N ALA A 22 -2.07 -6.02 21.54
CA ALA A 22 -0.77 -6.01 22.20
C ALA A 22 0.27 -5.23 21.38
N PHE A 23 0.35 -5.46 20.07
CA PHE A 23 1.23 -4.70 19.18
C PHE A 23 0.83 -3.23 19.04
N MET A 24 -0.47 -2.92 19.01
CA MET A 24 -0.97 -1.55 18.99
C MET A 24 -0.54 -0.78 20.25
N ILE A 25 -0.66 -1.39 21.44
CA ILE A 25 -0.22 -0.79 22.69
C ILE A 25 1.31 -0.61 22.69
N ALA A 26 2.07 -1.64 22.29
CA ALA A 26 3.52 -1.55 22.25
C ALA A 26 4.01 -0.46 21.26
N GLY A 27 3.38 -0.37 20.08
CA GLY A 27 3.64 0.68 19.10
C GLY A 27 3.26 2.06 19.62
N ALA A 28 2.12 2.21 20.30
CA ALA A 28 1.71 3.47 20.91
C ALA A 28 2.71 3.94 21.97
N VAL A 29 3.22 3.03 22.81
CA VAL A 29 4.28 3.34 23.79
C VAL A 29 5.55 3.82 23.08
N ALA A 30 5.97 3.14 22.01
CA ALA A 30 7.14 3.56 21.22
C ALA A 30 6.93 4.93 20.54
N VAL A 31 5.73 5.21 20.02
CA VAL A 31 5.37 6.53 19.47
C VAL A 31 5.41 7.61 20.56
N THR A 32 4.86 7.35 21.75
CA THR A 32 4.94 8.29 22.88
C THR A 32 6.39 8.54 23.29
N ALA A 33 7.22 7.49 23.36
CA ALA A 33 8.65 7.63 23.64
C ALA A 33 9.36 8.49 22.59
N ARG A 34 9.04 8.30 21.30
CA ARG A 34 9.55 9.12 20.19
C ARG A 34 9.22 10.60 20.38
N PHE A 35 7.97 10.94 20.70
CA PHE A 35 7.53 12.34 20.80
C PHE A 35 8.00 13.03 22.08
N THR A 36 8.35 12.27 23.11
CA THR A 36 8.83 12.81 24.40
C THR A 36 10.36 12.90 24.47
N HIS A 37 11.08 11.93 23.91
CA HIS A 37 12.55 11.82 24.01
C HIS A 37 13.27 12.08 22.67
N GLY A 38 12.53 12.24 21.57
CA GLY A 38 13.07 12.49 20.24
C GLY A 38 13.30 11.22 19.41
N ILE A 39 13.64 11.40 18.12
CA ILE A 39 13.82 10.31 17.14
C ILE A 39 14.98 9.39 17.52
N GLY A 40 16.10 9.94 17.98
CA GLY A 40 17.28 9.16 18.32
C GLY A 40 17.09 8.23 19.53
N TYR A 41 16.03 8.41 20.32
CA TYR A 41 15.73 7.54 21.46
C TYR A 41 15.13 6.19 21.03
N VAL A 42 14.33 6.19 19.96
CA VAL A 42 13.59 5.00 19.50
C VAL A 42 14.16 4.38 18.23
N THR A 43 15.09 5.06 17.57
CA THR A 43 15.65 4.65 16.28
C THR A 43 17.16 4.48 16.34
N ASN A 44 17.68 3.65 15.45
CA ASN A 44 19.11 3.52 15.22
C ASN A 44 19.60 4.38 14.04
N LEU A 45 18.88 5.47 13.77
CA LEU A 45 19.21 6.41 12.70
C LEU A 45 20.40 7.29 13.09
N SER A 46 21.13 7.77 12.09
CA SER A 46 22.26 8.68 12.29
C SER A 46 22.23 9.82 11.28
N ASN A 47 23.02 10.87 11.49
CA ASN A 47 23.14 11.96 10.53
C ASN A 47 23.64 11.48 9.16
N ALA A 48 24.44 10.41 9.12
CA ALA A 48 24.90 9.81 7.87
C ALA A 48 23.80 8.98 7.20
N ARG A 49 22.95 8.30 7.99
CA ARG A 49 21.85 7.45 7.54
C ARG A 49 20.52 7.90 8.17
N PRO A 50 19.86 8.91 7.57
CA PRO A 50 18.64 9.48 8.10
C PRO A 50 17.39 8.64 7.81
N TRP A 51 17.48 7.66 6.90
CA TRP A 51 16.37 6.78 6.53
C TRP A 51 16.65 5.34 6.94
N GLY A 52 15.61 4.70 7.47
CA GLY A 52 15.66 3.34 7.99
C GLY A 52 14.35 2.60 7.73
N LEU A 53 13.92 1.80 8.70
CA LEU A 53 12.76 0.93 8.60
C LEU A 53 11.48 1.70 8.26
N TRP A 54 11.24 2.85 8.88
CA TRP A 54 10.02 3.63 8.65
C TRP A 54 9.89 4.10 7.21
N VAL A 55 10.96 4.62 6.61
CA VAL A 55 10.91 5.03 5.19
C VAL A 55 10.87 3.81 4.26
N GLY A 56 11.68 2.78 4.51
CA GLY A 56 11.75 1.62 3.62
C GLY A 56 10.49 0.73 3.65
N VAL A 57 9.91 0.53 4.82
CA VAL A 57 8.75 -0.34 5.04
C VAL A 57 7.46 0.48 5.10
N ASP A 58 7.31 1.37 6.09
CA ASP A 58 6.02 2.03 6.30
C ASP A 58 5.64 2.95 5.14
N VAL A 59 6.60 3.66 4.57
CA VAL A 59 6.35 4.56 3.44
C VAL A 59 6.51 3.84 2.10
N ALA A 60 7.73 3.45 1.73
CA ALA A 60 8.01 2.98 0.38
C ALA A 60 7.30 1.65 0.06
N THR A 61 7.29 0.70 1.00
CA THR A 61 6.56 -0.56 0.83
C THR A 61 5.06 -0.35 0.99
N GLY A 62 4.62 0.32 2.06
CA GLY A 62 3.19 0.57 2.33
C GLY A 62 2.47 1.21 1.15
N VAL A 63 3.07 2.25 0.55
CA VAL A 63 2.49 2.92 -0.64
C VAL A 63 2.50 2.00 -1.87
N ALA A 64 3.57 1.23 -2.10
CA ALA A 64 3.61 0.30 -3.23
C ALA A 64 2.54 -0.79 -3.11
N LEU A 65 2.27 -1.28 -1.90
CA LEU A 65 1.22 -2.29 -1.65
C LEU A 65 -0.19 -1.69 -1.77
N ALA A 66 -0.38 -0.42 -1.42
CA ALA A 66 -1.63 0.30 -1.64
C ALA A 66 -2.00 0.49 -3.14
N ALA A 67 -1.13 0.10 -4.07
CA ALA A 67 -1.36 0.21 -5.52
C ALA A 67 -2.56 -0.61 -6.02
N GLY A 68 -3.05 -1.59 -5.25
CA GLY A 68 -4.23 -2.38 -5.59
C GLY A 68 -5.48 -1.53 -5.87
N GLY A 69 -5.68 -0.44 -5.12
CA GLY A 69 -6.85 0.43 -5.28
C GLY A 69 -6.91 1.10 -6.65
N PHE A 70 -5.87 1.86 -7.03
CA PHE A 70 -5.90 2.58 -8.31
C PHE A 70 -5.81 1.64 -9.52
N THR A 71 -5.07 0.53 -9.41
CA THR A 71 -4.93 -0.44 -10.53
C THR A 71 -6.23 -1.17 -10.82
N THR A 72 -7.01 -1.48 -9.79
CA THR A 72 -8.36 -2.05 -9.95
C THR A 72 -9.38 -1.00 -10.37
N ALA A 73 -9.32 0.22 -9.84
CA ALA A 73 -10.17 1.33 -10.26
C ALA A 73 -9.95 1.67 -11.75
N ALA A 74 -8.69 1.75 -12.21
CA ALA A 74 -8.36 1.93 -13.62
C ALA A 74 -8.91 0.80 -14.49
N LEU A 75 -8.81 -0.46 -14.05
CA LEU A 75 -9.32 -1.60 -14.80
C LEU A 75 -10.85 -1.60 -14.90
N ALA A 76 -11.54 -1.39 -13.80
CA ALA A 76 -12.99 -1.43 -13.75
C ALA A 76 -13.64 -0.21 -14.41
N HIS A 77 -13.17 1.00 -14.08
CA HIS A 77 -13.86 2.25 -14.45
C HIS A 77 -13.27 2.95 -15.67
N ILE A 78 -11.95 2.84 -15.94
CA ILE A 78 -11.33 3.49 -17.11
C ILE A 78 -11.32 2.54 -18.31
N PHE A 79 -10.90 1.29 -18.12
CA PHE A 79 -10.88 0.28 -19.18
C PHE A 79 -12.23 -0.44 -19.37
N GLY A 80 -13.27 -0.04 -18.63
CA GLY A 80 -14.65 -0.52 -18.79
C GLY A 80 -14.85 -2.01 -18.49
N ARG A 81 -14.00 -2.62 -17.65
CA ARG A 81 -14.09 -4.04 -17.29
C ARG A 81 -14.95 -4.21 -16.04
N HIS A 82 -16.26 -4.06 -16.20
CA HIS A 82 -17.27 -4.16 -15.13
C HIS A 82 -17.23 -5.48 -14.33
N THR A 83 -16.67 -6.55 -14.88
CA THR A 83 -16.48 -7.84 -14.17
C THR A 83 -15.63 -7.71 -12.88
N TYR A 84 -14.83 -6.65 -12.75
CA TYR A 84 -13.98 -6.41 -11.58
C TYR A 84 -14.57 -5.43 -10.55
N GLU A 85 -15.77 -4.90 -10.76
CA GLU A 85 -16.46 -4.05 -9.76
C GLU A 85 -16.57 -4.69 -8.37
N PRO A 86 -16.76 -6.01 -8.21
CA PRO A 86 -16.72 -6.67 -6.90
C PRO A 86 -15.47 -6.39 -6.07
N VAL A 87 -14.31 -6.28 -6.72
CA VAL A 87 -13.00 -6.16 -6.04
C VAL A 87 -12.54 -4.70 -5.88
N THR A 88 -13.26 -3.72 -6.47
CA THR A 88 -12.88 -2.31 -6.36
C THR A 88 -13.13 -1.76 -4.96
N ARG A 89 -14.27 -2.09 -4.30
CA ARG A 89 -14.57 -1.59 -2.95
C ARG A 89 -13.55 -2.06 -1.90
N PRO A 90 -13.18 -3.36 -1.84
CA PRO A 90 -12.14 -3.82 -0.92
C PRO A 90 -10.77 -3.20 -1.23
N ALA A 91 -10.39 -3.12 -2.50
CA ALA A 91 -9.12 -2.54 -2.91
C ALA A 91 -9.04 -1.03 -2.60
N LEU A 92 -10.14 -0.29 -2.76
CA LEU A 92 -10.24 1.12 -2.39
C LEU A 92 -10.11 1.31 -0.87
N LEU A 93 -10.77 0.45 -0.07
CA LEU A 93 -10.61 0.49 1.39
C LEU A 93 -9.14 0.28 1.78
N THR A 94 -8.48 -0.71 1.19
CA THR A 94 -7.07 -0.97 1.49
C THR A 94 -6.18 0.18 1.04
N ALA A 95 -6.41 0.77 -0.13
CA ALA A 95 -5.65 1.93 -0.59
C ALA A 95 -5.84 3.14 0.33
N MET A 96 -7.08 3.44 0.71
CA MET A 96 -7.41 4.51 1.66
C MET A 96 -6.67 4.30 2.99
N LEU A 97 -6.84 3.14 3.62
CA LEU A 97 -6.17 2.85 4.89
C LEU A 97 -4.64 2.85 4.74
N GLY A 98 -4.11 2.21 3.70
CA GLY A 98 -2.67 2.17 3.42
C GLY A 98 -2.07 3.57 3.40
N TYR A 99 -2.68 4.50 2.65
CA TYR A 99 -2.22 5.89 2.61
C TYR A 99 -2.42 6.65 3.93
N THR A 100 -3.52 6.43 4.65
CA THR A 100 -3.71 7.02 5.99
C THR A 100 -2.58 6.58 6.94
N PHE A 101 -2.22 5.31 6.94
CA PHE A 101 -1.18 4.76 7.81
C PHE A 101 0.23 5.15 7.37
N VAL A 102 0.48 5.32 6.07
CA VAL A 102 1.71 5.95 5.56
C VAL A 102 1.87 7.36 6.12
N VAL A 103 0.81 8.17 6.09
CA VAL A 103 0.86 9.54 6.64
C VAL A 103 1.09 9.51 8.15
N MET A 104 0.45 8.61 8.89
CA MET A 104 0.73 8.44 10.32
C MET A 104 2.18 8.02 10.59
N GLY A 105 2.73 7.10 9.80
CA GLY A 105 4.14 6.73 9.86
C GLY A 105 5.06 7.92 9.58
N LEU A 106 4.76 8.73 8.55
CA LEU A 106 5.51 9.95 8.23
C LEU A 106 5.48 10.99 9.37
N LEU A 107 4.38 11.12 10.11
CA LEU A 107 4.32 12.00 11.28
C LEU A 107 5.28 11.55 12.40
N VAL A 108 5.53 10.23 12.49
CA VAL A 108 6.50 9.64 13.44
C VAL A 108 7.93 9.69 12.90
N ASP A 109 8.12 9.68 11.59
CA ASP A 109 9.45 9.78 10.97
C ASP A 109 9.98 11.23 10.96
N ILE A 110 9.14 12.21 10.64
CA ILE A 110 9.56 13.61 10.44
C ILE A 110 9.83 14.31 11.77
N GLY A 111 11.08 14.77 11.99
CA GLY A 111 11.50 15.40 13.24
C GLY A 111 10.69 16.63 13.67
N ARG A 112 10.18 17.42 12.71
CA ARG A 112 9.26 18.55 12.97
C ARG A 112 7.88 18.26 12.40
N SER A 113 7.22 17.23 12.91
CA SER A 113 5.92 16.75 12.38
C SER A 113 4.83 17.82 12.39
N TRP A 114 4.84 18.76 13.33
CA TRP A 114 3.91 19.89 13.38
C TRP A 114 4.03 20.86 12.19
N ALA A 115 5.13 20.79 11.43
CA ALA A 115 5.38 21.61 10.25
C ALA A 115 5.07 20.89 8.92
N ILE A 116 4.46 19.70 8.97
CA ILE A 116 4.17 18.88 7.77
C ILE A 116 3.24 19.57 6.76
N TRP A 117 2.45 20.56 7.18
CA TRP A 117 1.56 21.35 6.33
C TRP A 117 2.28 22.43 5.51
N LYS A 118 3.52 22.79 5.87
CA LYS A 118 4.24 23.91 5.23
C LYS A 118 4.41 23.78 3.71
N PRO A 119 4.65 22.60 3.12
CA PRO A 119 4.73 22.43 1.67
C PRO A 119 3.48 22.94 0.93
N MET A 120 2.30 22.96 1.56
CA MET A 120 1.08 23.48 0.92
C MET A 120 1.18 24.96 0.52
N PHE A 121 1.97 25.74 1.26
CA PHE A 121 2.11 27.19 1.04
C PHE A 121 3.52 27.61 0.62
N ASN A 122 4.54 26.83 1.00
CA ASN A 122 5.95 27.14 0.72
C ASN A 122 6.49 26.16 -0.31
N TRP A 123 6.29 26.48 -1.59
CA TRP A 123 6.58 25.57 -2.69
C TRP A 123 8.07 25.55 -3.01
N ASN A 124 8.64 24.35 -3.15
CA ASN A 124 9.99 24.15 -3.66
C ASN A 124 9.96 23.12 -4.78
N THR A 125 9.72 23.59 -6.01
CA THR A 125 9.55 22.74 -7.20
C THR A 125 10.81 22.00 -7.63
N ASN A 126 11.99 22.35 -7.09
CA ASN A 126 13.24 21.63 -7.33
C ASN A 126 13.40 20.40 -6.43
N SER A 127 12.55 20.23 -5.41
CA SER A 127 12.62 19.12 -4.47
C SER A 127 11.65 18.00 -4.85
N VAL A 128 12.18 16.79 -5.10
CA VAL A 128 11.35 15.60 -5.29
C VAL A 128 10.45 15.34 -4.07
N LEU A 129 10.93 15.64 -2.87
CA LEU A 129 10.16 15.45 -1.63
C LEU A 129 8.96 16.41 -1.54
N PHE A 130 9.05 17.60 -2.16
CA PHE A 130 7.92 18.51 -2.28
C PHE A 130 6.82 17.92 -3.17
N GLU A 131 7.19 17.38 -4.34
CA GLU A 131 6.28 16.70 -5.24
C GLU A 131 5.59 15.51 -4.55
N VAL A 132 6.37 14.66 -3.86
CA VAL A 132 5.86 13.52 -3.09
C VAL A 132 4.86 13.98 -2.04
N ALA A 133 5.19 15.02 -1.26
CA ALA A 133 4.31 15.53 -0.21
C ALA A 133 2.98 16.06 -0.77
N MET A 134 3.03 16.87 -1.83
CA MET A 134 1.82 17.40 -2.48
C MET A 134 0.96 16.27 -3.06
N CYS A 135 1.57 15.29 -3.72
CA CYS A 135 0.85 14.14 -4.27
C CYS A 135 0.14 13.34 -3.18
N VAL A 136 0.82 13.02 -2.07
CA VAL A 136 0.20 12.29 -0.94
C VAL A 136 -0.95 13.08 -0.32
N MET A 137 -0.77 14.39 -0.09
CA MET A 137 -1.81 15.22 0.50
C MET A 137 -3.05 15.29 -0.38
N ILE A 138 -2.91 15.52 -1.68
CA ILE A 138 -4.05 15.59 -2.59
C ILE A 138 -4.67 14.20 -2.77
N TYR A 139 -3.85 13.16 -2.98
CA TYR A 139 -4.34 11.82 -3.25
C TYR A 139 -5.08 11.21 -2.06
N LEU A 140 -4.63 11.46 -0.82
CA LEU A 140 -5.36 11.01 0.37
C LEU A 140 -6.78 11.61 0.42
N ASN A 141 -6.93 12.89 0.05
CA ASN A 141 -8.25 13.52 -0.04
C ASN A 141 -9.10 12.89 -1.15
N VAL A 142 -8.51 12.59 -2.30
CA VAL A 142 -9.20 11.89 -3.41
C VAL A 142 -9.68 10.51 -2.95
N LEU A 143 -8.86 9.73 -2.24
CA LEU A 143 -9.24 8.42 -1.71
C LEU A 143 -10.42 8.51 -0.74
N TYR A 144 -10.45 9.50 0.16
CA TYR A 144 -11.60 9.70 1.05
C TYR A 144 -12.86 10.12 0.29
N ILE A 145 -12.73 10.92 -0.77
CA ILE A 145 -13.85 11.31 -1.64
C ILE A 145 -14.39 10.09 -2.40
N GLU A 146 -13.52 9.25 -2.95
CA GLU A 146 -13.90 7.99 -3.60
C GLU A 146 -14.55 7.01 -2.62
N PHE A 147 -14.14 7.01 -1.35
CA PHE A 147 -14.71 6.14 -0.31
C PHE A 147 -16.06 6.64 0.22
N PHE A 148 -16.37 7.93 0.06
CA PHE A 148 -17.59 8.53 0.60
C PHE A 148 -18.90 7.83 0.19
N PRO A 149 -19.13 7.42 -1.08
CA PRO A 149 -20.36 6.74 -1.47
C PRO A 149 -20.61 5.45 -0.68
N ILE A 150 -19.56 4.70 -0.30
CA ILE A 150 -19.69 3.48 0.52
C ILE A 150 -20.23 3.82 1.91
N VAL A 151 -19.77 4.94 2.49
CA VAL A 151 -20.25 5.44 3.78
C VAL A 151 -21.68 5.97 3.65
N ALA A 152 -21.98 6.70 2.57
CA ALA A 152 -23.32 7.21 2.30
C ALA A 152 -24.34 6.07 2.12
N GLU A 153 -24.02 5.02 1.37
CA GLU A 153 -24.87 3.84 1.16
C GLU A 153 -25.29 3.21 2.50
N GLN A 154 -24.37 3.15 3.48
CA GLN A 154 -24.64 2.52 4.76
C GLN A 154 -25.46 3.40 5.71
N PHE A 155 -25.16 4.69 5.78
CA PHE A 155 -25.70 5.58 6.83
C PHE A 155 -26.82 6.52 6.37
N LYS A 156 -27.00 6.73 5.06
CA LYS A 156 -28.07 7.60 4.53
C LYS A 156 -29.45 7.13 4.99
N GLY A 157 -30.20 8.02 5.63
CA GLY A 157 -31.51 7.73 6.21
C GLY A 157 -31.48 6.86 7.47
N ARG A 158 -30.30 6.49 7.97
CA ARG A 158 -30.09 5.61 9.14
C ARG A 158 -29.15 6.23 10.19
N VAL A 159 -28.88 7.53 10.08
CA VAL A 159 -28.03 8.25 11.04
C VAL A 159 -28.73 8.34 12.39
N ASN A 160 -28.19 7.67 13.40
CA ASN A 160 -28.73 7.68 14.76
C ASN A 160 -27.61 7.87 15.78
N LEU A 161 -27.08 9.10 15.89
CA LEU A 161 -26.09 9.42 16.92
C LEU A 161 -26.75 9.56 18.30
N PRO A 162 -26.23 8.90 19.35
CA PRO A 162 -26.81 8.96 20.68
C PRO A 162 -26.48 10.28 21.42
N GLY A 163 -27.39 10.73 22.28
CA GLY A 163 -27.16 11.81 23.25
C GLY A 163 -27.09 13.23 22.66
N ILE A 164 -26.14 14.03 23.14
CA ILE A 164 -25.95 15.45 22.76
C ILE A 164 -25.65 15.60 21.25
N LEU A 165 -25.12 14.56 20.62
CA LEU A 165 -24.79 14.54 19.19
C LEU A 165 -26.02 14.29 18.29
N SER A 166 -27.18 13.96 18.85
CA SER A 166 -28.42 13.74 18.08
C SER A 166 -28.87 14.97 17.30
N GLY A 167 -28.52 16.18 17.77
CA GLY A 167 -28.75 17.44 17.04
C GLY A 167 -27.99 17.53 15.71
N LEU A 168 -26.93 16.73 15.51
CA LEU A 168 -26.17 16.67 14.26
C LEU A 168 -26.74 15.66 13.26
N ASN A 169 -27.65 14.78 13.67
CA ASN A 169 -28.29 13.78 12.80
C ASN A 169 -28.86 14.39 11.49
N PRO A 170 -29.67 15.47 11.52
CA PRO A 170 -30.23 16.05 10.29
C PRO A 170 -29.15 16.66 9.39
N LEU A 171 -28.12 17.28 9.98
CA LEU A 171 -27.00 17.85 9.22
C LEU A 171 -26.20 16.77 8.52
N ILE A 172 -25.85 15.70 9.24
CA ILE A 172 -25.07 14.58 8.69
C ILE A 172 -25.87 13.88 7.60
N ASP A 173 -27.15 13.60 7.81
CA ASP A 173 -27.99 12.98 6.80
C ASP A 173 -28.14 13.86 5.54
N ALA A 174 -28.23 15.19 5.71
CA ALA A 174 -28.22 16.13 4.59
C ALA A 174 -26.88 16.10 3.83
N VAL A 175 -25.74 16.11 4.54
CA VAL A 175 -24.41 16.01 3.93
C VAL A 175 -24.26 14.70 3.16
N LEU A 176 -24.71 13.58 3.72
CA LEU A 176 -24.67 12.27 3.04
C LEU A 176 -25.51 12.27 1.76
N LYS A 177 -26.74 12.83 1.80
CA LYS A 177 -27.62 12.93 0.62
C LYS A 177 -27.05 13.83 -0.47
N ILE A 178 -26.58 15.02 -0.10
CA ILE A 178 -26.02 16.00 -1.04
C ILE A 178 -24.72 15.46 -1.61
N GLY A 179 -23.84 14.94 -0.77
CA GLY A 179 -22.57 14.36 -1.17
C GLY A 179 -22.75 13.22 -2.16
N ASP A 180 -23.63 12.26 -1.87
CA ASP A 180 -23.94 11.14 -2.76
C ASP A 180 -24.48 11.61 -4.12
N ALA A 181 -25.43 12.56 -4.12
CA ALA A 181 -26.02 13.10 -5.35
C ALA A 181 -25.02 13.89 -6.21
N VAL A 182 -24.11 14.64 -5.59
CA VAL A 182 -23.07 15.41 -6.29
C VAL A 182 -21.99 14.47 -6.80
N LEU A 183 -21.48 13.60 -5.95
CA LEU A 183 -20.41 12.66 -6.29
C LEU A 183 -20.81 11.71 -7.40
N ALA A 184 -22.06 11.24 -7.45
CA ALA A 184 -22.56 10.44 -8.58
C ALA A 184 -22.33 11.09 -9.96
N LYS A 185 -22.25 12.43 -10.04
CA LYS A 185 -22.03 13.18 -11.30
C LYS A 185 -20.55 13.46 -11.58
N ILE A 186 -19.73 13.58 -10.54
CA ILE A 186 -18.33 14.03 -10.65
C ILE A 186 -17.29 12.97 -10.26
N MET A 187 -17.71 11.76 -9.86
CA MET A 187 -16.80 10.71 -9.39
C MET A 187 -15.76 10.31 -10.43
N TRP A 188 -16.13 10.34 -11.72
CA TRP A 188 -15.21 10.05 -12.80
C TRP A 188 -13.96 10.97 -12.80
N ILE A 189 -14.11 12.23 -12.38
CA ILE A 189 -13.00 13.18 -12.24
C ILE A 189 -12.04 12.69 -11.15
N PHE A 190 -12.58 12.30 -10.00
CA PHE A 190 -11.79 11.82 -8.87
C PHE A 190 -11.10 10.50 -9.18
N ILE A 191 -11.77 9.56 -9.85
CA ILE A 191 -11.16 8.29 -10.28
C ILE A 191 -9.97 8.54 -11.22
N ILE A 192 -10.14 9.40 -12.23
CA ILE A 192 -9.04 9.74 -13.15
C ILE A 192 -7.91 10.44 -12.40
N LEU A 193 -8.25 11.41 -11.54
CA LEU A 193 -7.27 12.13 -10.73
C LEU A 193 -6.52 11.18 -9.79
N GLY A 194 -7.20 10.21 -9.18
CA GLY A 194 -6.64 9.20 -8.32
C GLY A 194 -5.63 8.33 -9.05
N VAL A 195 -5.96 7.87 -10.26
CA VAL A 195 -5.03 7.10 -11.10
C VAL A 195 -3.82 7.93 -11.51
N VAL A 196 -4.01 9.18 -11.94
CA VAL A 196 -2.91 10.08 -12.34
C VAL A 196 -1.99 10.39 -11.16
N LEU A 197 -2.54 10.79 -10.02
CA LEU A 197 -1.78 11.12 -8.82
C LEU A 197 -1.04 9.90 -8.27
N SER A 198 -1.64 8.71 -8.34
CA SER A 198 -0.97 7.49 -7.92
C SER A 198 0.23 7.16 -8.82
N CYS A 199 0.06 7.26 -10.15
CA CYS A 199 1.15 7.10 -11.10
C CYS A 199 2.29 8.12 -10.86
N MET A 200 1.94 9.39 -10.66
CA MET A 200 2.91 10.44 -10.32
C MET A 200 3.67 10.06 -9.05
N HIS A 201 2.96 9.83 -7.96
CA HIS A 201 3.56 9.55 -6.66
C HIS A 201 4.50 8.32 -6.66
N GLN A 202 4.09 7.21 -7.28
CA GLN A 202 4.94 6.01 -7.38
C GLN A 202 6.22 6.30 -8.15
N SER A 203 6.12 7.08 -9.24
CA SER A 203 7.27 7.52 -10.02
C SER A 203 8.19 8.45 -9.20
N SER A 204 7.63 9.46 -8.51
CA SER A 204 8.41 10.42 -7.70
C SER A 204 9.10 9.75 -6.51
N LEU A 205 8.51 8.71 -5.91
CA LEU A 205 9.19 7.89 -4.90
C LEU A 205 10.46 7.22 -5.45
N GLY A 206 10.46 6.76 -6.70
CA GLY A 206 11.65 6.27 -7.38
C GLY A 206 12.68 7.37 -7.62
N SER A 207 12.23 8.58 -7.97
CA SER A 207 13.08 9.75 -8.16
C SER A 207 13.84 10.18 -6.89
N LEU A 208 13.35 9.84 -5.68
CA LEU A 208 14.02 10.19 -4.42
C LEU A 208 15.46 9.68 -4.37
N MET A 209 15.74 8.54 -4.98
CA MET A 209 17.09 7.95 -4.97
C MET A 209 18.00 8.50 -6.08
N LEU A 210 17.45 9.22 -7.06
CA LEU A 210 18.25 9.89 -8.10
C LEU A 210 19.13 11.01 -7.52
N VAL A 211 18.70 11.62 -6.41
CA VAL A 211 19.48 12.66 -5.71
C VAL A 211 20.66 12.10 -4.90
N ALA A 212 20.75 10.77 -4.75
CA ALA A 212 21.76 10.10 -3.94
C ALA A 212 22.64 9.13 -4.76
N PRO A 213 23.22 9.55 -5.90
CA PRO A 213 23.93 8.66 -6.83
C PRO A 213 25.13 7.95 -6.20
N THR A 214 25.85 8.64 -5.31
CA THR A 214 27.04 8.10 -4.64
C THR A 214 26.73 7.27 -3.39
N LYS A 215 25.47 7.22 -2.96
CA LYS A 215 25.05 6.52 -1.74
C LYS A 215 24.27 5.23 -2.02
N LEU A 216 23.80 5.02 -3.25
CA LEU A 216 23.03 3.84 -3.63
C LEU A 216 23.91 2.88 -4.44
N HIS A 217 23.85 1.61 -4.09
CA HIS A 217 24.64 0.57 -4.74
C HIS A 217 24.25 0.42 -6.24
N PRO A 218 25.23 0.21 -7.16
CA PRO A 218 24.99 0.21 -8.61
C PRO A 218 23.94 -0.77 -9.14
N LEU A 219 23.70 -1.87 -8.42
CA LEU A 219 22.65 -2.84 -8.76
C LEU A 219 21.23 -2.22 -8.73
N TRP A 220 20.98 -1.24 -7.86
CA TRP A 220 19.67 -0.57 -7.76
C TRP A 220 19.68 0.85 -8.31
N TYR A 221 20.81 1.57 -8.26
CA TYR A 221 20.87 2.93 -8.80
C TYR A 221 20.75 2.92 -10.32
N THR A 222 19.70 3.53 -10.88
CA THR A 222 19.57 3.75 -12.33
C THR A 222 18.76 5.02 -12.63
N PRO A 223 19.05 5.76 -13.71
CA PRO A 223 18.24 6.89 -14.15
C PRO A 223 16.76 6.55 -14.37
N ILE A 224 16.44 5.30 -14.71
CA ILE A 224 15.05 4.85 -14.93
C ILE A 224 14.35 4.37 -13.64
N LEU A 225 14.90 4.65 -12.45
CA LEU A 225 14.28 4.32 -11.16
C LEU A 225 12.81 4.75 -11.05
N PRO A 226 12.40 5.94 -11.52
CA PRO A 226 11.00 6.35 -11.47
C PRO A 226 10.08 5.39 -12.24
N LEU A 227 10.53 4.95 -13.43
CA LEU A 227 9.83 3.98 -14.25
C LEU A 227 9.80 2.58 -13.59
N LEU A 228 10.90 2.13 -12.99
CA LEU A 228 10.96 0.86 -12.28
C LEU A 228 10.04 0.83 -11.06
N PHE A 229 9.94 1.94 -10.33
CA PHE A 229 9.04 2.07 -9.19
C PHE A 229 7.58 2.04 -9.61
N LEU A 230 7.23 2.79 -10.66
CA LEU A 230 5.88 2.79 -11.22
C LEU A 230 5.47 1.41 -11.75
N THR A 231 6.31 0.79 -12.57
CA THR A 231 6.01 -0.53 -13.17
C THR A 231 5.94 -1.64 -12.13
N SER A 232 6.79 -1.62 -11.11
CA SER A 232 6.67 -2.56 -9.97
C SER A 232 5.39 -2.35 -9.16
N ALA A 233 4.98 -1.10 -8.91
CA ALA A 233 3.74 -0.79 -8.20
C ALA A 233 2.50 -1.29 -8.99
N VAL A 234 2.48 -1.07 -10.31
CA VAL A 234 1.40 -1.60 -11.17
C VAL A 234 1.42 -3.14 -11.21
N ALA A 235 2.60 -3.76 -11.25
CA ALA A 235 2.73 -5.22 -11.27
C ALA A 235 2.27 -5.89 -9.96
N VAL A 236 2.50 -5.26 -8.80
CA VAL A 236 2.05 -5.79 -7.49
C VAL A 236 0.59 -5.49 -7.16
N GLY A 237 -0.03 -4.49 -7.81
CA GLY A 237 -1.41 -4.09 -7.53
C GLY A 237 -2.41 -5.25 -7.53
N TYR A 238 -2.49 -6.04 -8.61
CA TYR A 238 -3.41 -7.19 -8.67
C TYR A 238 -3.01 -8.34 -7.73
N PRO A 239 -1.73 -8.76 -7.65
CA PRO A 239 -1.27 -9.69 -6.61
C PRO A 239 -1.67 -9.28 -5.19
N MET A 240 -1.60 -7.99 -4.86
CA MET A 240 -2.00 -7.50 -3.54
C MET A 240 -3.50 -7.68 -3.30
N VAL A 241 -4.35 -7.34 -4.28
CA VAL A 241 -5.80 -7.57 -4.20
C VAL A 241 -6.13 -9.06 -4.04
N VAL A 242 -5.43 -9.92 -4.79
CA VAL A 242 -5.54 -11.38 -4.64
C VAL A 242 -5.20 -11.83 -3.21
N LEU A 243 -4.10 -11.32 -2.66
CA LEU A 243 -3.64 -11.64 -1.30
C LEU A 243 -4.66 -11.19 -0.26
N GLU A 244 -5.12 -9.95 -0.34
CA GLU A 244 -6.12 -9.36 0.55
C GLU A 244 -7.45 -10.11 0.49
N THR A 245 -8.01 -10.30 -0.70
CA THR A 245 -9.27 -11.03 -0.88
C THR A 245 -9.14 -12.46 -0.37
N THR A 246 -8.00 -13.13 -0.59
CA THR A 246 -7.80 -14.50 -0.09
C THR A 246 -7.71 -14.55 1.43
N ILE A 247 -7.02 -13.61 2.07
CA ILE A 247 -6.92 -13.52 3.53
C ILE A 247 -8.26 -13.14 4.13
N ALA A 248 -8.95 -12.14 3.58
CA ALA A 248 -10.26 -11.69 4.04
C ALA A 248 -11.30 -12.80 3.92
N THR A 249 -11.43 -13.44 2.75
CA THR A 249 -12.37 -14.56 2.55
C THR A 249 -12.06 -15.74 3.47
N SER A 250 -10.78 -16.04 3.75
CA SER A 250 -10.41 -17.11 4.68
C SER A 250 -10.71 -16.74 6.14
N SER A 251 -10.40 -15.50 6.54
CA SER A 251 -10.64 -14.98 7.89
C SER A 251 -12.14 -14.88 8.21
N PHE A 252 -12.93 -14.43 7.23
CA PHE A 252 -14.38 -14.26 7.33
C PHE A 252 -15.18 -15.46 6.80
N LYS A 253 -14.53 -16.57 6.44
CA LYS A 253 -15.20 -17.79 5.90
C LYS A 253 -16.21 -17.50 4.77
N LEU A 254 -15.83 -16.62 3.84
CA LEU A 254 -16.63 -16.27 2.66
C LEU A 254 -16.28 -17.16 1.46
N ASP A 255 -17.20 -17.21 0.50
CA ASP A 255 -17.00 -17.90 -0.77
C ASP A 255 -15.79 -17.33 -1.52
N SER A 256 -15.07 -18.21 -2.21
CA SER A 256 -13.86 -17.82 -2.93
C SER A 256 -14.19 -17.18 -4.27
N GLU A 257 -13.72 -15.95 -4.49
CA GLU A 257 -13.92 -15.20 -5.75
C GLU A 257 -12.96 -15.62 -6.89
N MET A 258 -12.67 -16.93 -7.01
CA MET A 258 -11.69 -17.44 -8.00
C MET A 258 -12.05 -17.10 -9.45
N SER A 259 -13.33 -16.91 -9.76
CA SER A 259 -13.82 -16.49 -11.07
C SER A 259 -13.30 -15.10 -11.48
N ILE A 260 -13.06 -14.21 -10.52
CA ILE A 260 -12.57 -12.84 -10.72
C ILE A 260 -11.05 -12.79 -10.60
N LEU A 261 -10.48 -13.57 -9.66
CA LEU A 261 -9.03 -13.59 -9.42
C LEU A 261 -8.24 -14.26 -10.55
N THR A 262 -8.78 -15.32 -11.18
CA THR A 262 -8.06 -16.06 -12.22
C THR A 262 -7.75 -15.20 -13.46
N PRO A 263 -8.71 -14.44 -14.03
CA PRO A 263 -8.43 -13.51 -15.14
C PRO A 263 -7.36 -12.45 -14.82
N LEU A 264 -7.33 -11.92 -13.58
CA LEU A 264 -6.35 -10.92 -13.16
C LEU A 264 -4.91 -11.43 -13.29
N THR A 265 -4.68 -12.72 -13.03
CA THR A 265 -3.34 -13.33 -13.14
C THR A 265 -2.74 -13.25 -14.54
N ARG A 266 -3.57 -13.19 -15.60
CA ARG A 266 -3.08 -13.03 -16.98
C ARG A 266 -2.48 -11.65 -17.21
N PHE A 267 -3.08 -10.60 -16.64
CA PHE A 267 -2.52 -9.26 -16.66
C PHE A 267 -1.21 -9.20 -15.88
N THR A 268 -1.14 -9.89 -14.73
CA THR A 268 0.08 -9.96 -13.91
C THR A 268 1.26 -10.54 -14.69
N ILE A 269 1.07 -11.54 -15.56
CA ILE A 269 2.15 -12.09 -16.41
C ILE A 269 2.79 -11.00 -17.27
N PHE A 270 1.96 -10.19 -17.94
CA PHE A 270 2.44 -9.12 -18.80
C PHE A 270 3.12 -8.00 -18.00
N LEU A 271 2.51 -7.57 -16.89
CA LEU A 271 3.03 -6.49 -16.06
C LEU A 271 4.35 -6.87 -15.38
N LEU A 272 4.40 -8.05 -14.75
CA LEU A 272 5.60 -8.56 -14.10
C LEU A 272 6.70 -8.86 -15.12
N GLY A 273 6.34 -9.41 -16.29
CA GLY A 273 7.28 -9.63 -17.39
C GLY A 273 7.88 -8.33 -17.93
N THR A 274 7.07 -7.28 -18.08
CA THR A 274 7.54 -5.95 -18.49
C THR A 274 8.50 -5.36 -17.46
N TYR A 275 8.14 -5.42 -16.17
CA TYR A 275 9.02 -4.99 -15.08
C TYR A 275 10.35 -5.76 -15.07
N MET A 276 10.29 -7.09 -15.27
CA MET A 276 11.48 -7.95 -15.35
C MET A 276 12.41 -7.54 -16.49
N VAL A 277 11.87 -7.34 -17.69
CA VAL A 277 12.64 -6.93 -18.88
C VAL A 277 13.27 -5.56 -18.67
N LEU A 278 12.52 -4.59 -18.14
CA LEU A 278 13.06 -3.26 -17.85
C LEU A 278 14.21 -3.31 -16.84
N LYS A 279 14.03 -4.07 -15.76
CA LYS A 279 15.01 -4.14 -14.67
C LYS A 279 16.28 -4.89 -15.06
N ILE A 280 16.15 -6.07 -15.65
CA ILE A 280 17.30 -6.87 -16.07
C ILE A 280 17.96 -6.24 -17.30
N GLY A 281 17.17 -5.74 -18.25
CA GLY A 281 17.68 -5.06 -19.44
C GLY A 281 18.51 -3.82 -19.10
N ASP A 282 18.01 -2.96 -18.19
CA ASP A 282 18.76 -1.80 -17.70
C ASP A 282 20.09 -2.19 -17.03
N MET A 283 20.07 -3.23 -16.19
CA MET A 283 21.29 -3.75 -15.55
C MET A 283 22.33 -4.24 -16.58
N MET A 284 21.87 -4.92 -17.65
CA MET A 284 22.74 -5.38 -18.73
C MET A 284 23.35 -4.22 -19.50
N VAL A 285 22.55 -3.20 -19.85
CA VAL A 285 23.02 -2.00 -20.56
C VAL A 285 24.03 -1.22 -19.73
N ARG A 286 23.82 -1.09 -18.42
CA ARG A 286 24.74 -0.38 -17.52
C ARG A 286 25.97 -1.20 -17.12
N GLY A 287 26.04 -2.48 -17.49
CA GLY A 287 27.16 -3.35 -17.13
C GLY A 287 27.26 -3.65 -15.63
N THR A 288 26.20 -3.39 -14.83
CA THR A 288 26.24 -3.56 -13.37
C THR A 288 26.06 -5.00 -12.92
N TYR A 289 25.83 -5.93 -13.84
CA TYR A 289 25.81 -7.37 -13.56
C TYR A 289 27.13 -7.88 -12.99
N VAL A 290 28.25 -7.16 -13.16
CA VAL A 290 29.55 -7.52 -12.57
C VAL A 290 29.48 -7.64 -11.05
N TYR A 291 28.68 -6.81 -10.39
CA TYR A 291 28.49 -6.82 -8.93
C TYR A 291 27.66 -8.02 -8.44
N LEU A 292 27.10 -8.83 -9.35
CA LEU A 292 26.41 -10.08 -8.99
C LEU A 292 27.39 -11.17 -8.52
N LEU A 293 28.68 -11.04 -8.83
CA LEU A 293 29.70 -12.02 -8.47
C LEU A 293 30.41 -11.71 -7.15
N ASP A 294 30.15 -10.54 -6.55
CA ASP A 294 30.88 -10.08 -5.35
C ASP A 294 30.51 -10.84 -4.06
N GLY A 295 29.38 -11.58 -4.05
CA GLY A 295 28.94 -12.36 -2.90
C GLY A 295 28.59 -11.56 -1.64
N THR A 296 28.48 -10.22 -1.76
CA THR A 296 28.13 -9.34 -0.63
C THR A 296 26.69 -9.54 -0.17
N TYR A 297 26.34 -9.00 1.00
CA TYR A 297 24.95 -9.03 1.48
C TYR A 297 24.01 -8.26 0.52
N GLN A 298 24.49 -7.20 -0.15
CA GLN A 298 23.76 -6.50 -1.20
C GLN A 298 23.49 -7.41 -2.40
N THR A 299 24.53 -8.07 -2.89
CA THR A 299 24.45 -9.01 -4.01
C THR A 299 23.44 -10.11 -3.72
N ASN A 300 23.54 -10.75 -2.56
CA ASN A 300 22.63 -11.83 -2.17
C ASN A 300 21.19 -11.33 -2.06
N SER A 301 20.97 -10.15 -1.48
CA SER A 301 19.63 -9.57 -1.37
C SER A 301 19.02 -9.25 -2.74
N PHE A 302 19.81 -8.72 -3.67
CA PHE A 302 19.37 -8.46 -5.05
C PHE A 302 19.00 -9.76 -5.77
N VAL A 303 19.80 -10.81 -5.63
CA VAL A 303 19.53 -12.12 -6.24
C VAL A 303 18.24 -12.72 -5.68
N VAL A 304 18.06 -12.70 -4.35
CA VAL A 304 16.83 -13.17 -3.72
C VAL A 304 15.61 -12.38 -4.21
N GLU A 305 15.72 -11.05 -4.26
CA GLU A 305 14.69 -10.15 -4.74
C GLU A 305 14.27 -10.46 -6.19
N VAL A 306 15.23 -10.60 -7.11
CA VAL A 306 14.94 -10.86 -8.53
C VAL A 306 14.44 -12.30 -8.72
N LEU A 307 15.07 -13.28 -8.07
CA LEU A 307 14.74 -14.68 -8.27
C LEU A 307 13.37 -15.02 -7.68
N PHE A 308 13.14 -14.73 -6.41
CA PHE A 308 11.89 -15.06 -5.72
C PHE A 308 10.78 -14.03 -5.93
N GLY A 309 11.13 -12.76 -6.14
CA GLY A 309 10.15 -11.69 -6.32
C GLY A 309 9.67 -11.52 -7.77
N ILE A 310 10.45 -11.95 -8.75
CA ILE A 310 10.17 -11.70 -10.17
C ILE A 310 10.18 -12.98 -10.99
N ILE A 311 11.32 -13.68 -11.07
CA ILE A 311 11.51 -14.79 -12.02
C ILE A 311 10.62 -15.99 -11.68
N ILE A 312 10.72 -16.49 -10.44
CA ILE A 312 9.94 -17.65 -9.99
C ILE A 312 8.42 -17.40 -10.12
N PRO A 313 7.85 -16.32 -9.55
CA PRO A 313 6.41 -16.09 -9.67
C PRO A 313 5.97 -15.87 -11.12
N TRP A 314 6.80 -15.26 -11.97
CA TRP A 314 6.49 -15.11 -13.40
C TRP A 314 6.42 -16.48 -14.09
N LEU A 315 7.38 -17.37 -13.87
CA LEU A 315 7.37 -18.74 -14.40
C LEU A 315 6.18 -19.55 -13.87
N MET A 316 5.86 -19.40 -12.58
CA MET A 316 4.70 -20.05 -11.97
C MET A 316 3.38 -19.63 -12.65
N LEU A 317 3.23 -18.34 -12.98
CA LEU A 317 2.04 -17.84 -13.66
C LEU A 317 1.87 -18.34 -15.10
N LEU A 318 2.95 -18.76 -15.77
CA LEU A 318 2.85 -19.37 -17.10
C LEU A 318 2.12 -20.71 -17.06
N SER A 319 2.19 -21.43 -15.93
CA SER A 319 1.52 -22.72 -15.75
C SER A 319 0.00 -22.56 -15.57
N PRO A 320 -0.85 -23.14 -16.46
CA PRO A 320 -2.30 -23.14 -16.28
C PRO A 320 -2.76 -23.80 -14.98
N SER A 321 -2.04 -24.83 -14.52
CA SER A 321 -2.37 -25.56 -13.29
C SER A 321 -2.24 -24.68 -12.03
N ILE A 322 -1.25 -23.78 -12.00
CA ILE A 322 -1.05 -22.84 -10.90
C ILE A 322 -2.14 -21.76 -10.94
N ARG A 323 -2.45 -21.23 -12.13
CA ARG A 323 -3.54 -20.26 -12.32
C ARG A 323 -4.93 -20.82 -12.04
N GLY A 324 -5.13 -22.13 -12.12
CA GLY A 324 -6.40 -22.77 -11.73
C GLY A 324 -6.54 -23.06 -10.23
N SER A 325 -5.46 -22.91 -9.46
CA SER A 325 -5.43 -23.32 -8.05
C SER A 325 -5.41 -22.12 -7.11
N ARG A 326 -6.33 -22.09 -6.13
CA ARG A 326 -6.35 -21.05 -5.08
C ARG A 326 -5.02 -20.94 -4.33
N LYS A 327 -4.42 -22.09 -3.98
CA LYS A 327 -3.11 -22.12 -3.31
C LYS A 327 -2.01 -21.60 -4.23
N GLY A 328 -2.03 -21.99 -5.51
CA GLY A 328 -1.04 -21.56 -6.50
C GLY A 328 -1.03 -20.05 -6.70
N ILE A 329 -2.21 -19.46 -6.94
CA ILE A 329 -2.39 -18.01 -7.07
C ILE A 329 -1.95 -17.28 -5.79
N PHE A 330 -2.32 -17.78 -4.61
CA PHE A 330 -1.93 -17.18 -3.34
C PHE A 330 -0.41 -17.21 -3.14
N THR A 331 0.26 -18.33 -3.42
CA THR A 331 1.73 -18.42 -3.33
C THR A 331 2.41 -17.44 -4.27
N VAL A 332 1.94 -17.33 -5.52
CA VAL A 332 2.45 -16.33 -6.47
C VAL A 332 2.26 -14.92 -5.93
N ALA A 333 1.08 -14.61 -5.39
CA ALA A 333 0.78 -13.30 -4.86
C ALA A 333 1.72 -12.92 -3.71
N VAL A 334 1.97 -13.85 -2.77
CA VAL A 334 2.92 -13.66 -1.67
C VAL A 334 4.34 -13.42 -2.18
N LEU A 335 4.78 -14.18 -3.19
CA LEU A 335 6.11 -14.01 -3.78
C LEU A 335 6.29 -12.64 -4.45
N ILE A 336 5.30 -12.17 -5.22
CA ILE A 336 5.38 -10.85 -5.88
C ILE A 336 5.30 -9.71 -4.86
N VAL A 337 4.36 -9.79 -3.91
CA VAL A 337 4.21 -8.79 -2.83
C VAL A 337 5.48 -8.72 -1.99
N GLY A 338 6.01 -9.87 -1.56
CA GLY A 338 7.26 -9.97 -0.83
C GLY A 338 8.47 -9.48 -1.65
N GLY A 339 8.48 -9.76 -2.96
CA GLY A 339 9.49 -9.28 -3.89
C GLY A 339 9.54 -7.76 -4.01
N VAL A 340 8.38 -7.11 -4.14
CA VAL A 340 8.30 -5.65 -4.18
C VAL A 340 8.62 -5.04 -2.81
N ALA A 341 8.15 -5.62 -1.71
CA ALA A 341 8.55 -5.19 -0.37
C ALA A 341 10.07 -5.27 -0.17
N LEU A 342 10.68 -6.39 -0.56
CA LEU A 342 12.12 -6.57 -0.52
C LEU A 342 12.84 -5.58 -1.43
N ASN A 343 12.29 -5.27 -2.62
CA ASN A 343 12.83 -4.22 -3.49
C ASN A 343 12.89 -2.85 -2.79
N ARG A 344 11.83 -2.44 -2.10
CA ARG A 344 11.79 -1.15 -1.38
C ARG A 344 12.78 -1.14 -0.22
N ILE A 345 12.82 -2.20 0.58
CA ILE A 345 13.84 -2.37 1.62
C ILE A 345 15.25 -2.32 1.02
N ASN A 346 15.46 -2.97 -0.12
CA ASN A 346 16.76 -3.01 -0.75
C ASN A 346 17.20 -1.63 -1.27
N VAL A 347 16.32 -0.90 -1.94
CA VAL A 347 16.63 0.43 -2.48
C VAL A 347 16.91 1.45 -1.36
N PHE A 348 16.11 1.45 -0.29
CA PHE A 348 16.22 2.48 0.76
C PHE A 348 17.15 2.11 1.92
N ILE A 349 17.41 0.82 2.17
CA ILE A 349 18.15 0.37 3.37
C ILE A 349 19.41 -0.44 3.00
N VAL A 350 19.25 -1.53 2.24
CA VAL A 350 20.35 -2.49 1.99
C VAL A 350 21.38 -1.93 1.01
N GLY A 351 20.91 -1.39 -0.11
CA GLY A 351 21.70 -0.74 -1.14
C GLY A 351 22.15 0.66 -0.75
N TYR A 352 21.53 1.29 0.26
CA TYR A 352 21.90 2.61 0.74
C TYR A 352 23.09 2.55 1.70
N LYS A 353 24.26 2.96 1.22
CA LYS A 353 25.50 3.07 1.99
C LYS A 353 26.10 4.48 1.83
N PRO A 354 25.87 5.37 2.81
CA PRO A 354 26.52 6.68 2.83
C PRO A 354 28.06 6.53 2.93
N PRO A 355 28.85 7.35 2.20
CA PRO A 355 30.31 7.30 2.27
C PRO A 355 30.88 7.55 3.67
N LEU A 356 30.17 8.34 4.48
CA LEU A 356 30.55 8.75 5.83
C LEU A 356 30.05 7.78 6.92
N ALA A 357 29.35 6.70 6.56
CA ALA A 357 28.83 5.75 7.54
C ALA A 357 29.85 4.64 7.80
N GLU A 358 30.36 4.58 9.03
CA GLU A 358 31.33 3.58 9.46
C GLU A 358 30.68 2.24 9.86
N SER A 359 29.40 2.25 10.25
CA SER A 359 28.66 1.07 10.70
C SER A 359 27.46 0.72 9.81
N GLY A 360 27.11 -0.57 9.80
CA GLY A 360 25.86 -1.05 9.21
C GLY A 360 24.65 -0.56 10.01
N TYR A 361 23.49 -0.48 9.35
CA TYR A 361 22.24 -0.15 10.01
C TYR A 361 21.42 -1.40 10.24
N PHE A 362 20.92 -1.53 11.46
CA PHE A 362 19.92 -2.49 11.84
C PHE A 362 18.83 -1.76 12.64
N PRO A 363 17.55 -1.98 12.33
CA PRO A 363 16.46 -1.26 12.98
C PRO A 363 16.44 -1.47 14.49
N ALA A 364 16.23 -0.38 15.24
CA ALA A 364 16.05 -0.47 16.68
C ALA A 364 14.72 -1.18 17.02
N PRO A 365 14.61 -1.78 18.22
CA PRO A 365 13.34 -2.34 18.69
C PRO A 365 12.20 -1.31 18.65
N GLY A 366 12.48 -0.04 18.96
CA GLY A 366 11.49 1.04 18.86
C GLY A 366 10.96 1.23 17.44
N GLU A 367 11.83 1.18 16.42
CA GLU A 367 11.41 1.24 15.01
C GLU A 367 10.48 0.08 14.67
N MET A 368 10.88 -1.15 15.03
CA MET A 368 10.08 -2.35 14.78
C MET A 368 8.71 -2.29 15.47
N LEU A 369 8.66 -1.84 16.73
CA LEU A 369 7.41 -1.73 17.49
C LEU A 369 6.45 -0.71 16.87
N VAL A 370 6.96 0.43 16.39
CA VAL A 370 6.13 1.42 15.67
C VAL A 370 5.56 0.81 14.39
N THR A 371 6.40 0.21 13.53
CA THR A 371 5.96 -0.43 12.28
C THR A 371 4.93 -1.54 12.54
N LEU A 372 5.20 -2.46 13.47
CA LEU A 372 4.27 -3.54 13.83
C LEU A 372 2.97 -3.00 14.43
N GLY A 373 3.05 -1.95 15.26
CA GLY A 373 1.88 -1.28 15.83
C GLY A 373 1.01 -0.61 14.77
N LEU A 374 1.62 0.05 13.77
CA LEU A 374 0.91 0.65 12.65
C LEU A 374 0.22 -0.43 11.80
N ILE A 375 0.91 -1.52 11.44
CA ILE A 375 0.34 -2.65 10.70
C ILE A 375 -0.82 -3.29 11.48
N ALA A 376 -0.64 -3.52 12.79
CA ALA A 376 -1.68 -4.10 13.65
C ALA A 376 -2.92 -3.19 13.73
N THR A 377 -2.71 -1.88 13.88
CA THR A 377 -3.80 -0.89 13.90
C THR A 377 -4.51 -0.85 12.54
N LEU A 378 -3.78 -0.90 11.42
CA LEU A 378 -4.34 -0.95 10.07
C LEU A 378 -5.24 -2.17 9.91
N MET A 379 -4.76 -3.36 10.26
CA MET A 379 -5.54 -4.59 10.17
C MET A 379 -6.76 -4.57 11.09
N PHE A 380 -6.63 -4.00 12.30
CA PHE A 380 -7.74 -3.83 13.24
C PHE A 380 -8.82 -2.91 12.68
N ILE A 381 -8.44 -1.73 12.16
CA ILE A 381 -9.38 -0.78 11.54
C ILE A 381 -10.00 -1.35 10.28
N TYR A 382 -9.22 -2.06 9.45
CA TYR A 382 -9.75 -2.76 8.28
C TYR A 382 -10.85 -3.74 8.67
N ARG A 383 -10.58 -4.60 9.67
CA ARG A 383 -11.56 -5.55 10.21
C ARG A 383 -12.80 -4.83 10.74
N PHE A 384 -12.62 -3.73 11.48
CA PHE A 384 -13.72 -2.91 11.97
C PHE A 384 -14.58 -2.38 10.82
N LEU A 385 -13.97 -1.69 9.85
CA LEU A 385 -14.69 -1.09 8.73
C LEU A 385 -15.43 -2.13 7.88
N VAL A 386 -14.80 -3.27 7.59
CA VAL A 386 -15.44 -4.37 6.85
C VAL A 386 -16.61 -5.02 7.63
N THR A 387 -16.60 -4.95 8.96
CA THR A 387 -17.71 -5.45 9.79
C THR A 387 -18.92 -4.51 9.74
N TYR A 388 -18.71 -3.19 9.64
CA TYR A 388 -19.77 -2.19 9.74
C TYR A 388 -20.18 -1.55 8.40
N LEU A 389 -19.33 -1.62 7.36
CA LEU A 389 -19.57 -1.03 6.05
C LEU A 389 -19.77 -2.12 4.99
N PRO A 390 -20.57 -1.83 3.95
CA PRO A 390 -20.84 -2.76 2.84
C PRO A 390 -19.67 -2.79 1.85
N VAL A 391 -18.53 -3.33 2.28
CA VAL A 391 -17.28 -3.37 1.51
C VAL A 391 -17.06 -4.73 0.85
N LEU A 392 -17.29 -5.83 1.58
CA LEU A 392 -17.15 -7.18 1.05
C LEU A 392 -18.50 -7.67 0.50
N GLN A 393 -18.43 -8.57 -0.50
CA GLN A 393 -19.61 -9.29 -0.95
C GLN A 393 -20.10 -10.21 0.18
N GLY A 394 -21.41 -10.17 0.46
CA GLY A 394 -22.03 -11.07 1.43
C GLY A 394 -21.99 -12.53 0.94
N SER A 395 -21.94 -13.48 1.89
CA SER A 395 -22.18 -14.90 1.61
C SER A 395 -23.51 -15.09 0.88
N LYS A 396 -23.56 -16.04 -0.08
CA LYS A 396 -24.80 -16.47 -0.74
C LYS A 396 -25.79 -17.16 0.22
N GLU A 397 -25.39 -17.49 1.44
CA GLU A 397 -26.26 -18.12 2.43
C GLU A 397 -27.09 -17.09 3.20
N GLY A 398 -28.23 -16.75 2.61
CA GLY A 398 -29.27 -15.95 3.27
C GLY A 398 -30.55 -15.73 2.45
N SER A 399 -30.72 -16.44 1.34
CA SER A 399 -31.98 -16.49 0.60
C SER A 399 -32.51 -17.93 0.63
N GLN A 400 -32.97 -18.32 1.82
CA GLN A 400 -34.02 -19.32 2.01
C GLN A 400 -34.99 -18.78 3.06
#